data_AF-A0A956CEH5-F1
#
_entry.id   AF-A0A956CEH5-F1
#
_cell.length_a   1.000
_cell.length_b   1.000
_cell.length_c   1.000
_cell.angle_alpha   90.00
_cell.angle_beta   90.00
_cell.angle_gamma   90.00
#
_symmetry.space_group_name_H-M   'P 1'
#
loop_
_entity.id
_entity.type
_entity.pdbx_description
1 polymer ?
#
loop_
_entity_poly.entity_id
_entity_poly.type
_entity_poly.pdbx_seq_one_letter_code
_entity_poly.pdbx_strand_id
1 'polypeptide(L)'
;MKKTVSALAFALTLTLAGAAFALPEFAKKLSDVANTPCDVRCSMCHVDDAGGGPVVQPFVNTLYDNLWDGSADGLKPAIDNMRASGADSDNDGVSDTDELEQGLDPNMAGASDLCGPAMGCGAHVEPRGNVDGWAGLAAALVGAVLLWRGRRSS
;
A
#
# COMPACT_ATOMS: atom_id res chain seq x y z
N MET A 1 20.73 -22.10 -33.55
CA MET A 1 20.68 -20.79 -32.86
C MET A 1 19.26 -20.20 -32.86
N LYS A 2 18.27 -20.84 -32.21
CA LYS A 2 16.88 -20.32 -32.14
C LYS A 2 16.17 -20.57 -30.80
N LYS A 3 16.81 -21.25 -29.84
CA LYS A 3 16.19 -21.66 -28.56
C LYS A 3 16.57 -20.78 -27.36
N THR A 4 17.51 -19.84 -27.52
CA THR A 4 18.03 -19.00 -26.42
C THR A 4 17.38 -17.62 -26.32
N VAL A 5 16.61 -17.21 -27.34
CA VAL A 5 15.97 -15.87 -27.37
C VAL A 5 14.69 -15.81 -26.52
N SER A 6 14.01 -16.94 -26.28
CA SER A 6 12.76 -16.96 -25.50
C SER A 6 12.92 -16.78 -23.99
N ALA A 7 14.05 -17.19 -23.40
CA ALA A 7 14.22 -17.11 -21.94
C ALA A 7 14.56 -15.67 -21.48
N LEU A 8 15.25 -14.89 -22.32
CA LEU A 8 15.66 -13.53 -21.97
C LEU A 8 14.49 -12.53 -22.01
N ALA A 9 13.51 -12.77 -22.89
CA ALA A 9 12.33 -11.90 -23.01
C ALA A 9 11.34 -12.04 -21.85
N PHE A 10 11.28 -13.21 -21.21
CA PHE A 10 10.38 -13.44 -20.06
C PHE A 10 10.98 -12.94 -18.73
N ALA A 11 12.31 -12.91 -18.61
CA ALA A 11 12.98 -12.37 -17.43
C ALA A 11 12.95 -10.84 -17.36
N LEU A 12 12.86 -10.15 -18.51
CA LEU A 12 12.87 -8.68 -18.59
C LEU A 12 11.49 -8.04 -18.32
N THR A 13 10.39 -8.78 -18.49
CA THR A 13 9.05 -8.25 -18.23
C THR A 13 8.68 -8.23 -16.74
N LEU A 14 9.24 -9.13 -15.92
CA LEU A 14 8.98 -9.13 -14.47
C LEU A 14 9.71 -8.00 -13.71
N THR A 15 10.71 -7.35 -14.30
CA THR A 15 11.47 -6.27 -13.63
C THR A 15 10.83 -4.89 -13.78
N LEU A 16 9.75 -4.75 -14.56
CA LEU A 16 9.06 -3.47 -14.78
C LEU A 16 7.73 -3.34 -14.00
N ALA A 17 7.33 -4.36 -13.23
CA ALA A 17 6.22 -4.19 -12.30
C ALA A 17 6.69 -3.29 -11.15
N GLY A 18 6.48 -1.98 -11.29
CA GLY A 18 6.69 -1.04 -10.21
C GLY A 18 5.84 -1.47 -9.02
N ALA A 19 6.46 -1.62 -7.85
CA ALA A 19 5.73 -1.87 -6.63
C ALA A 19 4.74 -0.72 -6.41
N ALA A 20 3.45 -1.05 -6.35
CA ALA A 20 2.41 -0.11 -5.93
C ALA A 20 2.56 0.08 -4.42
N PHE A 21 3.35 1.08 -4.04
CA PHE A 21 3.46 1.50 -2.65
C PHE A 21 2.28 2.41 -2.33
N ALA A 22 1.61 2.12 -1.22
CA ALA A 22 0.66 3.07 -0.64
C ALA A 22 1.42 4.36 -0.30
N LEU A 23 0.85 5.50 -0.66
CA LEU A 23 1.42 6.80 -0.36
C LEU A 23 1.39 7.01 1.16
N PRO A 24 2.54 7.27 1.82
CA PRO A 24 2.59 7.39 3.28
C PRO A 24 1.73 8.55 3.81
N GLU A 25 1.46 9.57 2.99
CA GLU A 25 0.57 10.68 3.34
C GLU A 25 -0.91 10.34 3.29
N PHE A 26 -1.31 9.21 2.69
CA PHE A 26 -2.72 8.91 2.44
C PHE A 26 -3.50 8.72 3.74
N ALA A 27 -2.98 7.91 4.67
CA ALA A 27 -3.62 7.67 5.96
C ALA A 27 -3.83 8.98 6.73
N LYS A 28 -2.79 9.83 6.79
CA LYS A 28 -2.89 11.12 7.45
C LYS A 28 -3.89 12.05 6.74
N LYS A 29 -3.81 12.16 5.42
CA LYS A 29 -4.71 13.01 4.64
C LYS A 29 -6.16 12.58 4.80
N LEU A 30 -6.44 11.28 4.76
CA LEU A 30 -7.77 10.72 5.00
C LEU A 30 -8.25 11.08 6.41
N SER A 31 -7.42 10.87 7.43
CA SER A 31 -7.73 11.22 8.81
C SER A 31 -8.06 12.71 8.97
N ASP A 32 -7.27 13.59 8.33
CA ASP A 32 -7.48 15.04 8.37
C ASP A 32 -8.79 15.45 7.68
N VAL A 33 -9.15 14.87 6.52
CA VAL A 33 -10.35 15.27 5.77
C VAL A 33 -11.63 14.63 6.32
N ALA A 34 -11.52 13.43 6.88
CA ALA A 34 -12.64 12.71 7.50
C ALA A 34 -12.83 13.07 8.97
N ASN A 35 -11.93 13.88 9.55
CA ASN A 35 -11.99 14.32 10.94
C ASN A 35 -12.03 13.14 11.93
N THR A 36 -11.18 12.15 11.68
CA THR A 36 -11.08 10.97 12.55
C THR A 36 -10.32 11.31 13.84
N PRO A 37 -10.55 10.58 14.95
CA PRO A 37 -9.85 10.81 16.21
C PRO A 37 -8.40 10.31 16.21
N CYS A 38 -7.97 9.62 15.15
CA CYS A 38 -6.71 8.88 15.07
C CYS A 38 -6.27 8.69 13.62
N ASP A 39 -5.02 8.29 13.42
CA ASP A 39 -4.56 7.82 12.11
C ASP A 39 -5.28 6.51 11.75
N VAL A 40 -5.91 6.50 10.58
CA VAL A 40 -6.65 5.34 10.07
C VAL A 40 -5.73 4.16 9.74
N ARG A 41 -6.26 2.94 9.93
CA ARG A 41 -5.63 1.68 9.55
C ARG A 41 -5.54 1.51 8.05
N CYS A 42 -4.56 0.71 7.61
CA CYS A 42 -4.42 0.39 6.19
C CYS A 42 -5.43 -0.63 5.73
N SER A 43 -5.89 -1.50 6.63
CA SER A 43 -6.97 -2.45 6.38
C SER A 43 -8.30 -1.78 6.04
N MET A 44 -8.43 -0.46 6.24
CA MET A 44 -9.60 0.31 5.82
C MET A 44 -9.74 0.37 4.28
N CYS A 45 -8.62 0.32 3.55
CA CYS A 45 -8.61 0.32 2.08
C CYS A 45 -8.03 -0.98 1.50
N HIS A 46 -7.05 -1.57 2.18
CA HIS A 46 -6.33 -2.77 1.77
C HIS A 46 -6.82 -4.01 2.52
N VAL A 47 -6.32 -5.18 2.11
CA VAL A 47 -6.65 -6.46 2.75
C VAL A 47 -6.19 -6.50 4.21
N ASP A 48 -5.06 -5.88 4.54
CA ASP A 48 -4.48 -5.89 5.88
C ASP A 48 -3.67 -4.62 6.20
N ASP A 49 -3.16 -4.55 7.44
CA ASP A 49 -2.39 -3.41 7.95
C ASP A 49 -0.96 -3.31 7.40
N ALA A 50 -0.44 -4.34 6.72
CA ALA A 50 0.83 -4.19 6.00
C ALA A 50 0.66 -3.23 4.82
N GLY A 51 -0.56 -3.10 4.30
CA GLY A 51 -0.88 -2.28 3.14
C GLY A 51 -0.24 -2.82 1.86
N GLY A 52 -0.31 -2.01 0.80
CA GLY A 52 0.12 -2.44 -0.54
C GLY A 52 -0.86 -3.40 -1.20
N GLY A 53 -0.60 -3.74 -2.48
CA GLY A 53 -1.55 -4.49 -3.29
C GLY A 53 -2.82 -3.68 -3.62
N PRO A 54 -3.86 -4.33 -4.16
CA PRO A 54 -5.09 -3.64 -4.56
C PRO A 54 -5.85 -3.12 -3.33
N VAL A 55 -6.54 -2.00 -3.52
CA VAL A 55 -7.59 -1.56 -2.62
C VAL A 55 -8.86 -2.35 -2.92
N VAL A 56 -9.43 -3.01 -1.92
CA VAL A 56 -10.51 -4.01 -2.12
C VAL A 56 -11.66 -3.91 -1.13
N GLN A 57 -11.56 -2.99 -0.17
CA GLN A 57 -12.55 -2.86 0.88
C GLN A 57 -13.82 -2.14 0.39
N PRO A 58 -15.00 -2.44 0.97
CA PRO A 58 -16.27 -1.80 0.61
C PRO A 58 -16.20 -0.27 0.56
N PHE A 59 -15.61 0.36 1.58
CA PHE A 59 -15.44 1.80 1.69
C PHE A 59 -14.76 2.44 0.48
N VAL A 60 -13.82 1.74 -0.14
CA VAL A 60 -13.13 2.24 -1.32
C VAL A 60 -14.04 2.30 -2.54
N ASN A 61 -14.96 1.35 -2.70
CA ASN A 61 -15.94 1.40 -3.78
C ASN A 61 -16.85 2.62 -3.59
N THR A 62 -17.27 2.87 -2.35
CA THR A 62 -18.06 4.03 -1.99
C THR A 62 -17.31 5.34 -2.25
N LEU A 63 -16.02 5.42 -1.95
CA LEU A 63 -15.18 6.55 -2.33
C LEU A 63 -15.20 6.79 -3.85
N TYR A 64 -15.01 5.75 -4.67
CA TYR A 64 -15.05 5.87 -6.13
C TYR A 64 -16.42 6.34 -6.63
N ASP A 65 -17.51 5.80 -6.08
CA ASP A 65 -18.88 6.22 -6.39
C ASP A 65 -19.15 7.68 -5.98
N ASN A 66 -18.35 8.20 -5.04
CA ASN A 66 -18.40 9.56 -4.56
C ASN A 66 -17.26 10.44 -5.13
N LEU A 67 -16.83 10.19 -6.36
CA LEU A 67 -15.90 11.05 -7.13
C LEU A 67 -14.42 10.97 -6.70
N TRP A 68 -14.02 9.96 -5.94
CA TRP A 68 -12.59 9.75 -5.67
C TRP A 68 -11.86 9.31 -6.95
N ASP A 69 -10.70 9.91 -7.23
CA ASP A 69 -9.90 9.64 -8.43
C ASP A 69 -8.69 8.72 -8.15
N GLY A 70 -8.60 8.16 -6.94
CA GLY A 70 -7.45 7.37 -6.50
C GLY A 70 -6.29 8.19 -5.95
N SER A 71 -6.39 9.53 -5.93
CA SER A 71 -5.33 10.42 -5.45
C SER A 71 -5.59 10.91 -4.02
N ALA A 72 -4.54 11.32 -3.30
CA ALA A 72 -4.68 11.93 -1.98
C ALA A 72 -5.39 13.30 -2.02
N ASP A 73 -5.34 14.02 -3.14
CA ASP A 73 -6.01 15.32 -3.29
C ASP A 73 -7.50 15.17 -3.60
N GLY A 74 -7.89 14.08 -4.28
CA GLY A 74 -9.29 13.72 -4.52
C GLY A 74 -10.05 13.26 -3.26
N LEU A 75 -9.37 12.99 -2.15
CA LEU A 75 -10.01 12.52 -0.91
C LEU A 75 -10.99 13.55 -0.33
N LYS A 76 -10.62 14.83 -0.27
CA LYS A 76 -11.48 15.86 0.32
C LYS A 76 -12.84 15.96 -0.40
N PRO A 77 -12.89 16.20 -1.73
CA PRO A 77 -14.17 16.30 -2.42
C PRO A 77 -14.97 15.00 -2.34
N ALA A 78 -14.32 13.83 -2.29
CA ALA A 78 -15.01 12.56 -2.15
C ALA A 78 -15.70 12.41 -0.78
N ILE A 79 -14.98 12.70 0.30
CA ILE A 79 -15.52 12.69 1.66
C ILE A 79 -16.62 13.75 1.84
N ASP A 80 -16.47 14.95 1.25
CA ASP A 80 -17.52 15.96 1.26
C ASP A 80 -18.80 15.44 0.56
N ASN A 81 -18.66 14.71 -0.56
CA ASN A 81 -19.79 14.14 -1.29
C ASN A 81 -20.45 12.97 -0.53
N MET A 82 -19.66 12.10 0.11
CA MET A 82 -20.17 11.03 0.99
C MET A 82 -20.99 11.59 2.14
N ARG A 83 -20.51 12.65 2.79
CA ARG A 83 -21.24 13.35 3.85
C ARG A 83 -22.57 13.92 3.35
N ALA A 84 -22.60 14.43 2.12
CA ALA A 84 -23.82 14.99 1.53
C ALA A 84 -24.82 13.90 1.08
N SER A 85 -24.33 12.74 0.64
CA SER A 85 -25.16 11.63 0.16
C SER A 85 -25.63 10.69 1.28
N GLY A 86 -24.99 10.74 2.46
CA GLY A 86 -25.22 9.80 3.55
C GLY A 86 -24.75 8.40 3.17
N ALA A 87 -23.58 8.31 2.54
CA ALA A 87 -23.00 7.05 2.11
C ALA A 87 -22.77 6.11 3.30
N ASP A 88 -23.02 4.82 3.08
CA ASP A 88 -23.00 3.76 4.08
C ASP A 88 -22.50 2.49 3.37
N SER A 89 -21.23 2.17 3.58
CA SER A 89 -20.49 1.18 2.80
C SER A 89 -20.80 -0.25 3.24
N ASP A 90 -21.06 -0.47 4.52
CA ASP A 90 -21.39 -1.77 5.08
C ASP A 90 -22.90 -2.00 5.28
N ASN A 91 -23.71 -0.96 5.03
CA ASN A 91 -25.16 -0.94 5.07
C ASN A 91 -25.72 -1.24 6.48
N ASP A 92 -25.05 -0.76 7.52
CA ASP A 92 -25.48 -0.94 8.92
C ASP A 92 -26.46 0.15 9.42
N GLY A 93 -26.66 1.21 8.62
CA GLY A 93 -27.57 2.32 8.90
C GLY A 93 -26.92 3.52 9.58
N VAL A 94 -25.62 3.49 9.85
CA VAL A 94 -24.79 4.63 10.21
C VAL A 94 -24.03 5.09 8.96
N SER A 95 -23.86 6.40 8.76
CA SER A 95 -23.09 6.87 7.60
C SER A 95 -21.60 6.66 7.80
N ASP A 96 -20.87 6.35 6.73
CA ASP A 96 -19.41 6.16 6.75
C ASP A 96 -18.71 7.35 7.42
N THR A 97 -19.20 8.57 7.16
CA THR A 97 -18.62 9.79 7.73
C THR A 97 -18.90 9.96 9.21
N ASP A 98 -20.06 9.50 9.70
CA ASP A 98 -20.35 9.51 11.13
C ASP A 98 -19.53 8.44 11.87
N GLU A 99 -19.31 7.28 11.25
CA GLU A 99 -18.44 6.22 11.78
C GLU A 99 -16.99 6.70 11.87
N LEU A 100 -16.48 7.32 10.81
CA LEU A 100 -15.14 7.90 10.76
C LEU A 100 -14.91 8.94 11.87
N GLU A 101 -15.87 9.84 12.08
CA GLU A 101 -15.81 10.84 13.15
C GLU A 101 -15.87 10.20 14.55
N GLN A 102 -16.51 9.04 14.69
CA GLN A 102 -16.57 8.25 15.92
C GLN A 102 -15.35 7.35 16.12
N GLY A 103 -14.49 7.20 15.12
CA GLY A 103 -13.36 6.27 15.16
C GLY A 103 -13.73 4.81 14.90
N LEU A 104 -14.83 4.58 14.17
CA LEU A 104 -15.32 3.27 13.76
C LEU A 104 -14.94 2.94 12.30
N ASP A 105 -14.81 1.65 12.00
CA ASP A 105 -14.43 1.16 10.67
C ASP A 105 -15.66 1.02 9.76
N PRO A 106 -15.79 1.83 8.68
CA PRO A 106 -16.95 1.84 7.79
C PRO A 106 -17.08 0.60 6.89
N ASN A 107 -16.19 -0.38 7.04
CA ASN A 107 -16.25 -1.64 6.32
C ASN A 107 -16.94 -2.75 7.11
N MET A 108 -17.27 -2.53 8.39
CA MET A 108 -17.72 -3.58 9.29
C MET A 108 -18.73 -3.08 10.33
N ALA A 109 -19.97 -3.54 10.16
CA ALA A 109 -21.09 -3.16 11.01
C ALA A 109 -20.77 -3.26 12.51
N GLY A 110 -21.05 -2.17 13.23
CA GLY A 110 -20.83 -2.04 14.67
C GLY A 110 -19.46 -1.46 15.07
N ALA A 111 -19.13 -1.58 16.36
CA ALA A 111 -17.99 -0.87 16.95
C ALA A 111 -16.65 -1.58 16.69
N SER A 112 -16.14 -1.47 15.46
CA SER A 112 -14.84 -1.99 15.04
C SER A 112 -13.78 -0.88 15.05
N ASP A 113 -12.55 -1.19 15.49
CA ASP A 113 -11.46 -0.19 15.63
C ASP A 113 -10.96 0.32 14.27
N LEU A 114 -11.14 1.61 14.01
CA LEU A 114 -10.58 2.36 12.86
C LEU A 114 -9.09 2.67 13.00
N CYS A 115 -8.58 2.73 14.22
CA CYS A 115 -7.28 3.35 14.54
C CYS A 115 -6.10 2.41 14.33
N GLY A 116 -5.07 2.88 13.63
CA GLY A 116 -3.89 2.10 13.24
C GLY A 116 -2.56 2.69 13.71
N PRO A 117 -1.44 2.00 13.45
CA PRO A 117 -0.13 2.56 13.72
C PRO A 117 0.10 3.83 12.87
N ALA A 118 0.54 4.92 13.51
CA ALA A 118 0.84 6.20 12.86
C ALA A 118 1.92 6.12 11.76
N MET A 119 2.70 5.04 11.73
CA MET A 119 3.63 4.77 10.63
C MET A 119 2.80 4.22 9.46
N GLY A 120 2.54 5.08 8.47
CA GLY A 120 1.60 4.83 7.37
C GLY A 120 1.76 3.51 6.59
N CYS A 121 0.87 3.29 5.65
CA CYS A 121 0.70 2.02 4.96
C CYS A 121 1.96 1.56 4.21
N GLY A 122 2.48 0.39 4.59
CA GLY A 122 3.75 -0.13 4.07
C GLY A 122 4.96 0.07 4.99
N ALA A 123 4.83 0.72 6.15
CA ALA A 123 5.89 0.82 7.14
C ALA A 123 6.08 -0.52 7.90
N HIS A 124 6.74 -1.49 7.26
CA HIS A 124 7.19 -2.69 7.97
C HIS A 124 8.48 -2.37 8.75
N VAL A 125 8.47 -2.60 10.06
CA VAL A 125 9.70 -2.66 10.84
C VAL A 125 10.27 -4.07 10.66
N GLU A 126 11.10 -4.27 9.63
CA GLU A 126 11.92 -5.47 9.53
C GLU A 126 12.71 -5.61 10.86
N PRO A 127 12.68 -6.78 11.53
CA PRO A 127 13.64 -7.05 12.58
C PRO A 127 15.03 -6.82 11.99
N ARG A 128 15.90 -6.04 12.66
CA ARG A 128 17.27 -5.81 12.18
C ARG A 128 17.95 -7.18 12.00
N GLY A 129 17.95 -7.70 10.79
CA GLY A 129 18.72 -8.87 10.41
C GLY A 129 20.18 -8.53 10.64
N ASN A 130 20.88 -9.40 11.37
CA ASN A 130 22.31 -9.25 11.57
C ASN A 130 22.98 -9.32 10.19
N VAL A 131 23.40 -8.17 9.64
CA VAL A 131 24.17 -8.15 8.40
C VAL A 131 25.55 -8.73 8.70
N ASP A 132 25.71 -10.04 8.48
CA ASP A 132 27.00 -10.68 8.57
C ASP A 132 27.89 -10.10 7.47
N GLY A 133 28.78 -9.17 7.83
CA GLY A 133 29.64 -8.42 6.90
C GLY A 133 30.51 -9.30 5.98
N TRP A 134 30.62 -10.59 6.28
CA TRP A 134 31.25 -11.61 5.45
C TRP A 134 30.48 -11.93 4.15
N ALA A 135 29.15 -11.80 4.13
CA ALA A 135 28.34 -12.04 2.95
C ALA A 135 28.60 -11.00 1.85
N GLY A 136 28.78 -9.72 2.23
CA GLY A 136 29.15 -8.65 1.30
C GLY A 136 30.53 -8.83 0.69
N LEU A 137 31.50 -9.29 1.49
CA LEU A 137 32.85 -9.61 1.03
C LEU A 137 32.87 -10.81 0.06
N ALA A 138 32.09 -11.85 0.35
CA ALA A 138 32.00 -13.02 -0.53
C ALA A 138 31.43 -12.65 -1.91
N ALA A 139 30.37 -11.84 -1.96
CA ALA A 139 29.78 -11.38 -3.22
C ALA A 139 30.77 -10.52 -4.05
N ALA A 140 31.52 -9.63 -3.39
CA ALA A 140 32.54 -8.81 -4.06
C ALA A 140 33.69 -9.65 -4.64
N LEU A 141 34.15 -10.67 -3.91
CA LEU A 141 35.20 -11.57 -4.37
C LEU A 141 34.75 -12.44 -5.56
N VAL A 142 33.52 -12.96 -5.55
CA VAL A 142 32.96 -13.69 -6.69
C VAL A 142 32.87 -12.79 -7.92
N GLY A 143 32.41 -11.55 -7.77
CA GLY A 143 32.39 -10.56 -8.85
C GLY A 143 33.78 -10.29 -9.43
N ALA A 144 34.80 -10.11 -8.58
CA ALA A 144 36.17 -9.87 -9.00
C ALA A 144 36.78 -11.07 -9.76
N VAL A 145 36.52 -12.30 -9.31
CA VAL A 145 37.00 -13.53 -9.97
C VAL A 145 36.36 -13.70 -11.35
N LEU A 146 35.05 -13.43 -11.49
CA LEU A 146 34.36 -13.52 -12.78
C LEU A 146 34.89 -12.49 -13.78
N LEU A 147 35.13 -11.24 -13.34
CA LEU A 147 35.72 -10.18 -14.17
C LEU A 147 37.16 -10.51 -14.61
N TRP A 148 37.97 -11.07 -13.71
CA TRP A 148 39.34 -11.46 -14.03
C TRP A 148 39.43 -12.64 -14.98
N ARG A 149 38.53 -13.62 -14.85
CA ARG A 149 38.43 -14.75 -15.81
C ARG A 149 37.93 -14.30 -17.18
N GLY A 150 36.99 -13.36 -17.23
CA GLY A 150 36.51 -12.76 -18.48
C GLY A 150 37.62 -12.05 -19.26
N ARG A 151 38.48 -11.28 -18.58
CA ARG A 151 39.62 -10.58 -19.19
C ARG A 151 40.75 -11.48 -19.70
N ARG A 152 40.82 -12.74 -19.23
CA ARG A 152 41.85 -13.71 -19.66
C ARG A 152 41.41 -14.60 -20.82
N SER A 153 40.13 -14.58 -21.16
CA SER A 153 39.55 -15.38 -22.24
C SER A 153 39.32 -14.58 -23.53
N SER A 154 39.75 -13.31 -23.56
CA SER A 154 39.86 -12.46 -24.76
C SER A 154 41.34 -12.24 -25.06
#